data_AF-A0A949M8J5-F1
#
_entry.id   AF-A0A949M8J5-F1
#
_cell.length_a   1.000
_cell.length_b   1.000
_cell.length_c   1.000
_cell.angle_alpha   90.00
_cell.angle_beta   90.00
_cell.angle_gamma   90.00
#
_symmetry.space_group_name_H-M   'P 1'
#
loop_
_entity.id
_entity.type
_entity.pdbx_description
1 polymer ?
#
loop_
_entity_poly.entity_id
_entity_poly.type
_entity_poly.pdbx_seq_one_letter_code
_entity_poly.pdbx_strand_id
1 'polypeptide(L)' 'WGQVMDGLFRVHCTKSKKKPSDAYVAVAYEGYWYYIDHRDRDTKATFALLLEVSRLELQSSESNAPLLTLPLGRYGQLRR' A
#
# COMPACT_ATOMS: atom_id res chain seq x y z
N TRP A 1 20.74 1.85 3.47
CA TRP A 1 19.43 1.81 2.80
C TRP A 1 18.59 0.60 3.19
N GLY A 2 19.07 -0.64 3.07
CA GLY A 2 18.31 -1.84 3.48
C GLY A 2 17.78 -1.79 4.92
N GLN A 3 18.58 -1.29 5.88
CA GLN A 3 18.18 -1.20 7.29
C GLN A 3 17.04 -0.21 7.59
N VAL A 4 16.81 0.78 6.72
CA VAL A 4 15.74 1.79 6.89
C VAL A 4 14.45 1.35 6.22
N MET A 5 14.56 0.58 5.13
CA MET A 5 13.44 0.10 4.34
C MET A 5 13.01 -1.32 4.70
N ASP A 6 13.73 -1.98 5.60
CA ASP A 6 13.42 -3.34 6.03
C ASP A 6 12.05 -3.39 6.70
N GLY A 7 11.23 -4.36 6.31
CA GLY A 7 9.87 -4.54 6.82
C GLY A 7 8.81 -3.54 6.31
N LEU A 8 9.17 -2.47 5.60
CA LEU A 8 8.18 -1.48 5.13
C LEU A 8 7.28 -2.02 4.01
N PHE A 9 7.80 -2.92 3.17
CA PHE A 9 7.07 -3.46 2.04
C PHE A 9 7.55 -4.87 1.69
N ARG A 10 6.67 -5.86 1.82
CA ARG A 10 6.97 -7.26 1.54
C ARG A 10 5.99 -7.87 0.54
N VAL A 11 6.53 -8.46 -0.52
CA VAL A 11 5.76 -9.20 -1.53
C VAL A 11 6.12 -10.67 -1.46
N HIS A 12 5.10 -11.52 -1.38
CA HIS A 12 5.23 -12.95 -1.43
C HIS A 12 5.00 -13.46 -2.84
N CYS A 13 5.70 -14.53 -3.21
CA CYS A 13 5.45 -15.25 -4.47
C CYS A 13 5.15 -16.71 -4.17
N THR A 14 4.20 -17.28 -4.91
CA THR A 14 3.91 -18.71 -4.84
C THR A 14 3.56 -19.26 -6.21
N LYS A 15 4.09 -20.46 -6.53
CA LYS A 15 3.75 -21.17 -7.76
C LYS A 15 2.45 -21.93 -7.51
N SER A 16 1.35 -21.42 -8.00
CA SER A 16 0.03 -22.02 -7.83
C SER A 16 -0.88 -21.67 -8.99
N LYS A 17 -1.74 -22.61 -9.38
CA LYS A 17 -2.83 -22.31 -10.33
C LYS A 17 -3.97 -21.52 -9.68
N LYS A 18 -4.10 -21.59 -8.35
CA LYS A 18 -5.16 -20.93 -7.58
C LYS A 18 -4.62 -19.70 -6.85
N LYS A 19 -5.42 -18.63 -6.85
CA LYS A 19 -5.15 -17.40 -6.08
C LYS A 19 -5.01 -17.72 -4.58
N PRO A 20 -4.02 -17.16 -3.87
CA PRO A 20 -3.87 -17.34 -2.42
C PRO A 20 -5.11 -16.83 -1.67
N SER A 21 -5.59 -17.58 -0.66
CA SER A 21 -6.82 -17.26 0.09
C SER A 21 -6.68 -16.01 0.96
N ASP A 22 -5.50 -15.82 1.56
CA ASP A 22 -5.25 -14.78 2.56
C ASP A 22 -4.48 -13.58 1.95
N ALA A 23 -4.61 -13.37 0.64
CA ALA A 23 -3.97 -12.24 -0.05
C ALA A 23 -4.84 -10.98 0.02
N TYR A 24 -4.25 -9.87 0.48
CA TYR A 24 -4.88 -8.55 0.38
C TYR A 24 -5.03 -8.09 -1.08
N VAL A 25 -3.94 -8.20 -1.83
CA VAL A 25 -3.90 -8.01 -3.28
C VAL A 25 -3.06 -9.14 -3.86
N ALA A 26 -3.47 -9.67 -5.02
CA ALA A 26 -2.74 -10.72 -5.71
C ALA A 26 -2.82 -10.51 -7.22
N VAL A 27 -1.69 -10.70 -7.89
CA VAL A 27 -1.55 -10.62 -9.34
C VAL A 27 -0.92 -11.90 -9.85
N ALA A 28 -1.50 -12.48 -10.91
CA ALA A 28 -0.93 -13.62 -11.60
C ALA A 28 0.06 -13.12 -12.66
N TYR A 29 1.26 -13.68 -12.66
CA TYR A 29 2.28 -13.38 -13.65
C TYR A 29 3.17 -14.61 -13.87
N GLU A 30 3.34 -15.03 -15.12
CA GLU A 30 4.22 -16.15 -15.53
C GLU A 30 4.00 -17.46 -14.74
N GLY A 31 2.74 -17.78 -14.39
CA GLY A 31 2.40 -18.98 -13.63
C GLY A 31 2.69 -18.90 -12.13
N TYR A 32 3.04 -17.71 -11.63
CA TYR A 32 3.17 -17.39 -10.21
C TYR A 32 2.08 -16.41 -9.77
N TRP A 33 1.76 -16.47 -8.48
CA TRP A 33 0.99 -15.43 -7.81
C TRP A 33 1.92 -14.58 -6.96
N TYR A 34 1.93 -13.28 -7.24
CA TYR A 34 2.58 -12.26 -6.43
C TYR A 34 1.52 -11.59 -5.58
N TYR A 35 1.74 -11.50 -4.27
CA TYR A 35 0.72 -11.01 -3.36
C TYR A 35 1.29 -10.33 -2.12
N ILE A 36 0.46 -9.49 -1.52
CA ILE A 36 0.67 -8.94 -0.17
C ILE A 36 -0.22 -9.72 0.79
N ASP A 37 0.34 -10.17 1.90
CA ASP A 37 -0.41 -10.89 2.93
C ASP A 37 -1.45 -9.97 3.60
N HIS A 38 -2.67 -10.47 3.81
CA HIS A 38 -3.73 -9.71 4.45
C HIS A 38 -3.39 -9.26 5.87
N ARG A 39 -2.52 -9.96 6.58
CA ARG A 39 -2.14 -9.70 7.97
C ARG A 39 -1.03 -8.66 8.08
N ASP A 40 -0.33 -8.37 6.98
CA ASP A 40 0.77 -7.41 6.95
C ASP A 40 0.25 -5.97 6.85
N ARG A 41 0.09 -5.32 8.01
CA ARG A 41 -0.44 -3.96 8.11
C ARG A 41 0.54 -2.91 7.59
N ASP A 42 1.84 -3.10 7.82
CA ASP A 42 2.87 -2.14 7.47
C ASP A 42 3.03 -2.08 5.95
N THR A 43 3.12 -3.25 5.30
CA THR A 43 3.14 -3.34 3.84
C THR A 43 1.89 -2.72 3.21
N LYS A 44 0.69 -2.90 3.81
CA LYS A 44 -0.55 -2.28 3.31
C LYS A 44 -0.53 -0.75 3.41
N ALA A 45 -0.02 -0.20 4.52
CA ALA A 45 0.10 1.24 4.69
C ALA A 45 1.07 1.85 3.68
N THR A 46 2.25 1.24 3.51
CA THR A 46 3.24 1.66 2.52
C THR A 46 2.70 1.53 1.10
N PHE A 47 1.98 0.46 0.78
CA PHE A 47 1.34 0.29 -0.53
C PHE A 47 0.33 1.39 -0.83
N ALA A 48 -0.52 1.74 0.13
CA ALA A 48 -1.50 2.80 -0.02
C ALA A 48 -0.84 4.17 -0.23
N LEU A 49 0.24 4.45 0.51
CA LEU A 49 1.04 5.66 0.32
C LEU A 49 1.65 5.72 -1.09
N LEU A 50 2.27 4.63 -1.56
CA LEU A 50 2.86 4.55 -2.89
C LEU A 50 1.81 4.72 -3.98
N LEU A 51 0.63 4.13 -3.81
CA LEU A 51 -0.49 4.31 -4.73
C LEU A 51 -0.93 5.78 -4.78
N GLU A 52 -1.00 6.46 -3.64
CA GLU A 52 -1.37 7.87 -3.59
C GLU A 52 -0.32 8.76 -4.26
N VAL A 53 0.97 8.55 -3.97
CA VAL A 53 2.07 9.24 -4.66
C VAL A 53 2.02 8.99 -6.16
N SER A 54 1.79 7.74 -6.60
CA SER A 54 1.68 7.43 -8.03
C SER A 54 0.51 8.15 -8.70
N ARG A 55 -0.62 8.33 -8.00
CA ARG A 55 -1.79 9.06 -8.52
C ARG A 55 -1.48 10.54 -8.71
N LEU A 56 -0.71 11.13 -7.80
CA LEU A 56 -0.28 12.53 -7.91
C LEU A 56 0.61 12.73 -9.14
N GLU A 57 1.57 11.82 -9.38
CA GLU A 57 2.45 11.87 -10.56
C GLU A 57 1.65 11.67 -11.87
N LEU A 58 0.66 10.77 -11.86
CA LEU A 58 -0.17 10.43 -13.02
C LEU A 58 -1.25 11.47 -13.36
N GLN A 59 -1.54 12.43 -12.47
CA GLN A 59 -2.51 13.51 -12.71
C GLN A 59 -1.94 14.74 -13.43
N SER A 60 -0.69 14.68 -13.86
CA SER A 60 -0.03 15.77 -14.58
C SER A 60 -0.51 15.95 -16.04
N SER A 61 -1.49 15.17 -16.53
CA SER A 61 -1.96 15.27 -17.92
C SER A 61 -3.46 15.52 -18.15
N GLU A 62 -4.34 15.61 -17.15
CA GLU A 62 -5.69 16.16 -17.41
C GLU A 62 -6.37 16.72 -16.15
N SER A 63 -6.99 17.87 -16.33
CA SER A 63 -7.54 18.79 -15.32
C SER A 63 -8.63 18.19 -14.42
N ASN A 64 -8.27 17.67 -13.24
CA ASN A 64 -9.07 17.75 -11.99
C ASN A 64 -8.31 17.06 -10.84
N ALA A 65 -7.59 17.83 -10.03
CA ALA A 65 -6.87 17.32 -8.88
C ALA A 65 -7.84 16.90 -7.74
N PRO A 66 -7.60 15.78 -7.02
CA PRO A 66 -8.43 15.30 -5.94
C PRO A 66 -8.15 16.10 -4.66
N LEU A 67 -9.23 16.61 -4.05
CA LEU A 67 -9.18 17.25 -2.74
C LEU A 67 -8.99 16.19 -1.66
N LEU A 68 -7.74 15.98 -1.23
CA LEU A 68 -7.41 15.14 -0.09
C LEU A 68 -7.72 15.90 1.22
N THR A 69 -8.83 15.55 1.88
CA THR A 69 -9.13 16.07 3.22
C THR A 69 -8.69 15.05 4.26
N LEU A 70 -7.55 15.28 4.91
CA LEU A 70 -7.12 14.49 6.06
C LEU A 70 -7.79 15.05 7.32
N PRO A 71 -8.60 14.26 8.06
CA PRO A 71 -9.10 14.70 9.35
C PRO A 71 -7.95 14.72 10.35
N LEU A 72 -7.56 15.92 10.80
CA LEU A 72 -6.68 16.06 11.95
C LEU A 72 -7.46 15.69 13.21
N GLY A 73 -7.30 14.44 13.64
CA GLY A 73 -7.76 13.98 14.94
C GLY A 73 -7.22 14.89 16.05
N ARG A 74 -8.12 15.50 16.81
CA ARG A 74 -7.83 16.47 17.87
C ARG A 74 -7.13 15.76 19.04
N TYR A 75 -5.82 15.63 18.98
CA TYR A 75 -5.00 15.19 20.11
C TYR A 75 -4.35 16.40 20.78
N GLY A 76 -4.71 16.63 22.05
CA GLY A 76 -3.89 17.43 22.96
C GLY A 76 -4.47 18.76 23.44
N GLN A 77 -5.59 18.75 24.16
CA GLN A 77 -5.75 19.70 25.27
C GLN A 77 -6.27 18.97 26.51
N LEU A 78 -5.31 18.45 27.26
CA LEU A 78 -5.45 18.08 28.66
C LEU A 78 -4.07 18.32 29.29
N ARG A 79 -3.85 19.54 29.78
CA ARG A 79 -3.10 19.77 31.03
C ARG A 79 -3.22 21.22 31.50
N ARG A 80 -3.87 21.30 32.67
CA ARG A 80 -3.91 22.33 33.71
C ARG A 80 -4.68 23.60 33.38
#